data_AF-A0A352B5Y4-F1
#
_entry.id   AF-A0A352B5Y4-F1
#
_cell.length_a   1.000
_cell.length_b   1.000
_cell.length_c   1.000
_cell.angle_alpha   90.00
_cell.angle_beta   90.00
_cell.angle_gamma   90.00
#
_symmetry.space_group_name_H-M   'P 1'
#
loop_
_entity.id
_entity.type
_entity.pdbx_description
1 polymer ?
#
loop_
_entity_poly.entity_id
_entity_poly.type
_entity_poly.pdbx_seq_one_letter_code
_entity_poly.pdbx_strand_id
1 'polypeptide(L)'
;MILTADWLWAGAGQAQADAGVRIAGGILQAVGRRRELAPLAEPGETVRHLDSACILPGLINAHTHLELSALRGERPVAHDFVDWLLGLVELKRRMEPAEAKAAAAAAVAQLVATGTTGVGDIASVAVAQPPLLASGLRVRIDVELLALDPARADLALGRLADRVQAITAAHPVAPLTLGVSAHAPYTLSDRLWDRLAAWRRGHPVGLTVHVAESDAEIALFAHGNGPLVERFFPAVGWGGLPLPAG
;
A
#
# COMPACT_ATOMS: atom_id res chain seq x y z
N MET A 1 20.05 22.79 8.30
CA MET A 1 20.75 22.81 7.00
C MET A 1 19.90 23.54 5.98
N ILE A 2 20.54 24.20 5.01
CA ILE A 2 19.89 24.79 3.84
C ILE A 2 20.33 24.02 2.60
N LEU A 3 19.35 23.51 1.85
CA LEU A 3 19.54 22.85 0.56
C LEU A 3 18.89 23.69 -0.52
N THR A 4 19.64 24.05 -1.54
CA THR A 4 19.14 24.75 -2.73
C THR A 4 19.52 23.98 -3.98
N ALA A 5 18.80 24.19 -5.07
CA ALA A 5 19.06 23.55 -6.34
C ALA A 5 18.63 24.47 -7.50
N ASP A 6 18.98 24.08 -8.72
CA ASP A 6 18.51 24.76 -9.93
C ASP A 6 16.99 24.85 -9.98
N TRP A 7 16.31 23.81 -9.48
CA TRP A 7 14.85 23.75 -9.41
C TRP A 7 14.35 23.22 -8.06
N LEU A 8 13.21 23.75 -7.63
CA LEU A 8 12.41 23.20 -6.54
C LEU A 8 10.96 23.07 -7.00
N TRP A 9 10.37 21.90 -6.83
CA TRP A 9 8.94 21.69 -7.01
C TRP A 9 8.31 21.30 -5.67
N ALA A 10 7.34 22.08 -5.19
CA ALA A 10 6.73 21.89 -3.87
C ALA A 10 5.61 20.83 -3.85
N GLY A 11 5.46 20.03 -4.91
CA GLY A 11 4.41 19.00 -5.04
C GLY A 11 3.12 19.46 -5.72
N ALA A 12 2.99 20.75 -6.04
CA ALA A 12 1.90 21.31 -6.84
C ALA A 12 2.37 22.57 -7.57
N GLY A 13 1.69 22.91 -8.68
CA GLY A 13 2.03 24.08 -9.48
C GLY A 13 3.36 23.95 -10.22
N GLN A 14 3.93 25.10 -10.60
CA GLN A 14 5.17 25.17 -11.37
C GLN A 14 6.41 25.05 -10.48
N ALA A 15 7.47 24.44 -11.02
CA ALA A 15 8.77 24.43 -10.37
C ALA A 15 9.38 25.84 -10.32
N GLN A 16 10.04 26.16 -9.23
CA GLN A 16 10.72 27.43 -8.99
C GLN A 16 12.21 27.28 -9.28
N ALA A 17 12.76 28.15 -10.12
CA ALA A 17 14.19 28.18 -10.41
C ALA A 17 15.00 28.79 -9.26
N ASP A 18 16.24 28.35 -9.07
CA ASP A 18 17.19 28.85 -8.05
C ASP A 18 16.55 28.95 -6.65
N ALA A 19 16.01 27.82 -6.20
CA ALA A 19 15.18 27.74 -5.00
C ALA A 19 15.57 26.54 -4.12
N GLY A 20 15.07 26.52 -2.90
CA GLY A 20 15.44 25.50 -1.93
C GLY A 20 14.60 25.49 -0.67
N VAL A 21 15.14 24.81 0.33
CA VAL A 21 14.54 24.62 1.65
C VAL A 21 15.56 24.82 2.75
N ARG A 22 15.10 25.33 3.90
CA ARG A 22 15.80 25.24 5.17
C ARG A 22 15.14 24.18 6.04
N ILE A 23 15.93 23.25 6.57
CA ILE A 23 15.49 22.14 7.40
C ILE A 23 16.20 22.21 8.76
N ALA A 24 15.44 22.21 9.85
CA ALA A 24 15.97 22.13 11.21
C ALA A 24 15.12 21.15 12.04
N GLY A 25 15.79 20.28 12.80
CA GLY A 25 15.09 19.26 13.62
C GLY A 25 14.20 18.31 12.82
N GLY A 26 14.51 18.05 11.55
CA GLY A 26 13.67 17.23 10.66
C GLY A 26 12.42 17.93 10.11
N ILE A 27 12.26 19.23 10.35
CA ILE A 27 11.10 20.02 9.92
C ILE A 27 11.56 21.08 8.91
N LEU A 28 10.76 21.28 7.85
CA LEU A 28 10.92 22.41 6.92
C LEU A 28 10.60 23.72 7.65
N GLN A 29 11.60 24.60 7.77
CA GLN A 29 11.47 25.91 8.42
C GLN A 29 11.23 27.03 7.42
N ALA A 30 11.74 26.90 6.19
CA ALA A 30 11.53 27.88 5.13
C ALA A 30 11.65 27.21 3.75
N VAL A 31 10.92 27.75 2.78
CA VAL A 31 10.99 27.41 1.35
C VAL A 31 11.04 28.73 0.58
N GLY A 32 11.96 28.86 -0.38
CA GLY A 32 12.10 30.12 -1.12
C GLY A 32 13.27 30.13 -2.08
N ARG A 33 13.53 31.30 -2.69
CA ARG A 33 14.70 31.48 -3.57
C ARG A 33 15.98 31.34 -2.76
N ARG A 34 17.06 30.87 -3.38
CA ARG A 34 18.37 30.74 -2.71
C ARG A 34 18.84 32.04 -2.04
N ARG A 35 18.63 33.19 -2.70
CA ARG A 35 18.95 34.52 -2.16
C ARG A 35 18.17 34.89 -0.91
N GLU A 36 16.95 34.37 -0.73
CA GLU A 36 16.09 34.61 0.43
C GLU A 36 16.43 33.66 1.58
N LEU A 37 16.94 32.46 1.26
CA LEU A 37 17.34 31.47 2.25
C LEU A 37 18.74 31.73 2.83
N ALA A 38 19.67 32.27 2.03
CA ALA A 38 21.06 32.48 2.48
C ALA A 38 21.18 33.32 3.77
N PRO A 39 20.42 34.40 3.98
CA PRO A 39 20.46 35.17 5.24
C PRO A 39 19.89 34.43 6.46
N LEU A 40 19.16 33.33 6.27
CA LEU A 40 18.58 32.52 7.35
C LEU A 40 19.57 31.47 7.91
N ALA A 41 20.78 31.39 7.36
CA ALA A 41 21.78 30.44 7.79
C ALA A 41 22.32 30.79 9.17
N GLU A 42 22.26 29.84 10.10
CA GLU A 42 22.87 29.99 11.43
C GLU A 42 24.36 29.64 11.41
N PRO A 43 25.18 30.16 12.35
CA PRO A 43 26.58 29.78 12.46
C PRO A 43 26.77 28.25 12.55
N GLY A 44 27.58 27.69 11.64
CA GLY A 44 27.83 26.25 11.56
C GLY A 44 26.75 25.43 10.85
N GLU A 45 25.68 26.07 10.36
CA GLU A 45 24.65 25.39 9.57
C GLU A 45 25.19 24.98 8.18
N THR A 46 25.01 23.73 7.80
CA THR A 46 25.35 23.27 6.45
C THR A 46 24.49 23.98 5.41
N VAL A 47 25.11 24.71 4.48
CA VAL A 47 24.48 25.31 3.32
C VAL A 47 25.05 24.65 2.07
N ARG A 48 24.19 24.04 1.24
CA ARG A 48 24.62 23.34 0.02
C ARG A 48 23.72 23.68 -1.15
N HIS A 49 24.34 23.93 -2.29
CA HIS A 49 23.68 24.00 -3.59
C HIS A 49 23.86 22.67 -4.34
N LEU A 50 22.84 22.27 -5.09
CA LEU A 50 22.80 21.06 -5.90
C LEU A 50 22.67 21.46 -7.37
N ASP A 51 23.80 21.42 -8.09
CA ASP A 51 23.84 21.70 -9.51
C ASP A 51 23.15 20.61 -10.32
N SER A 52 22.46 20.99 -11.40
CA SER A 52 21.71 20.09 -12.30
C SER A 52 20.69 19.20 -11.56
N ALA A 53 20.09 19.73 -10.50
CA ALA A 53 19.17 18.99 -9.64
C ALA A 53 17.82 19.69 -9.46
N CYS A 54 16.81 18.87 -9.10
CA CYS A 54 15.51 19.34 -8.66
C CYS A 54 15.23 18.81 -7.24
N ILE A 55 14.84 19.69 -6.33
CA ILE A 55 14.32 19.32 -5.01
C ILE A 55 12.80 19.11 -5.13
N LEU A 56 12.33 17.96 -4.70
CA LEU A 56 10.91 17.61 -4.66
C LEU A 56 10.56 16.90 -3.34
N PRO A 57 9.28 16.88 -2.93
CA PRO A 57 8.82 16.00 -1.86
C PRO A 57 9.20 14.55 -2.15
N GLY A 58 9.55 13.81 -1.10
CA GLY A 58 9.69 12.37 -1.21
C GLY A 58 8.39 11.72 -1.66
N LEU A 59 8.50 10.69 -2.51
CA LEU A 59 7.34 10.04 -3.11
C LEU A 59 6.54 9.27 -2.06
N ILE A 60 5.22 9.19 -2.27
CA ILE A 60 4.33 8.34 -1.49
C ILE A 60 3.84 7.22 -2.40
N ASN A 61 4.21 5.98 -2.09
CA ASN A 61 3.60 4.81 -2.69
C ASN A 61 2.34 4.45 -1.88
N ALA A 62 1.19 4.99 -2.26
CA ALA A 62 -0.03 4.90 -1.45
C ALA A 62 -0.60 3.47 -1.34
N HIS A 63 -0.23 2.57 -2.26
CA HIS A 63 -0.80 1.23 -2.34
C HIS A 63 0.17 0.27 -3.04
N THR A 64 0.57 -0.80 -2.35
CA THR A 64 1.42 -1.86 -2.90
C THR A 64 1.19 -3.18 -2.17
N HIS A 65 1.52 -4.29 -2.83
CA HIS A 65 1.60 -5.63 -2.24
C HIS A 65 3.06 -6.08 -2.21
N LEU A 66 3.80 -5.78 -1.15
CA LEU A 66 5.23 -6.08 -1.11
C LEU A 66 5.52 -7.58 -1.03
N GLU A 67 4.60 -8.39 -0.50
CA GLU A 67 4.73 -9.84 -0.49
C GLU A 67 4.81 -10.43 -1.90
N LEU A 68 4.12 -9.81 -2.87
CA LEU A 68 4.13 -10.27 -4.27
C LEU A 68 5.44 -9.95 -4.99
N SER A 69 6.37 -9.22 -4.36
CA SER A 69 7.71 -9.00 -4.91
C SER A 69 8.49 -10.31 -5.09
N ALA A 70 8.10 -11.40 -4.41
CA ALA A 70 8.68 -12.73 -4.64
C ALA A 70 8.40 -13.26 -6.05
N LEU A 71 7.31 -12.82 -6.68
CA LEU A 71 6.94 -13.20 -8.05
C LEU A 71 7.65 -12.35 -9.11
N ARG A 72 8.67 -11.58 -8.73
CA ARG A 72 9.39 -10.71 -9.68
C ARG A 72 9.98 -11.54 -10.83
N GLY A 73 9.50 -11.24 -12.04
CA GLY A 73 9.92 -11.95 -13.25
C GLY A 73 8.97 -13.07 -13.67
N GLU A 74 8.08 -13.50 -12.77
CA GLU A 74 6.99 -14.41 -13.05
C GLU A 74 5.75 -13.60 -13.42
N ARG A 75 5.24 -13.79 -14.63
CA ARG A 75 4.02 -13.14 -15.10
C ARG A 75 3.03 -14.21 -15.55
N PRO A 76 1.80 -14.22 -15.02
CA PRO A 76 0.74 -15.02 -15.59
C PRO A 76 0.63 -14.76 -17.09
N VAL A 77 0.54 -15.82 -17.89
CA VAL A 77 0.05 -15.68 -19.27
C VAL A 77 -1.43 -15.35 -19.16
N ALA A 78 -1.81 -14.14 -19.57
CA ALA A 78 -3.16 -13.64 -19.37
C ALA A 78 -3.67 -12.93 -20.63
N HIS A 79 -4.86 -13.32 -21.09
CA HIS A 79 -5.59 -12.63 -22.15
C HIS A 79 -6.60 -11.63 -21.59
N ASP A 80 -7.08 -11.88 -20.37
CA ASP A 80 -7.99 -11.01 -19.63
C ASP A 80 -7.66 -10.99 -18.13
N PHE A 81 -8.44 -10.21 -17.37
CA PHE A 81 -8.28 -10.08 -15.92
C PHE A 81 -8.44 -11.41 -15.17
N VAL A 82 -9.36 -12.28 -15.61
CA VAL A 82 -9.61 -13.56 -14.93
C VAL A 82 -8.46 -14.54 -15.15
N ASP A 83 -7.88 -14.59 -16.36
CA ASP A 83 -6.66 -15.36 -16.61
C ASP A 83 -5.52 -14.90 -15.71
N TRP A 84 -5.32 -13.59 -15.62
CA TRP A 84 -4.30 -13.01 -14.75
C TRP A 84 -4.53 -13.39 -13.29
N LEU A 85 -5.77 -13.26 -12.81
CA LEU A 85 -6.12 -13.54 -11.41
C LEU A 85 -5.95 -15.02 -11.07
N LEU A 86 -6.37 -15.95 -11.95
CA LEU A 86 -6.16 -17.38 -11.77
C LEU A 86 -4.68 -17.76 -11.77
N GLY A 87 -3.90 -17.17 -12.69
CA GLY A 87 -2.46 -17.37 -12.72
C GLY A 87 -1.78 -16.81 -11.48
N LEU A 88 -2.20 -15.64 -10.98
CA LEU A 88 -1.70 -15.07 -9.74
C LEU A 88 -2.01 -15.97 -8.54
N VAL A 89 -3.23 -16.51 -8.45
CA VAL A 89 -3.60 -17.47 -7.38
C VAL A 89 -2.69 -18.70 -7.40
N GLU A 90 -2.39 -19.23 -8.59
CA GLU A 90 -1.50 -20.39 -8.73
C GLU A 90 -0.06 -20.06 -8.36
N LEU A 91 0.47 -18.92 -8.80
CA LEU A 91 1.80 -18.46 -8.41
C LEU A 91 1.89 -18.26 -6.90
N LYS A 92 0.89 -17.60 -6.28
CA LYS A 92 0.83 -17.40 -4.83
C LYS A 92 0.84 -18.70 -4.03
N ARG A 93 0.22 -19.77 -4.55
CA ARG A 93 0.23 -21.10 -3.89
C ARG A 93 1.61 -21.75 -3.86
N ARG A 94 2.49 -21.38 -4.78
CA ARG A 94 3.86 -21.91 -4.89
C ARG A 94 4.90 -21.06 -4.18
N MET A 95 4.51 -19.87 -3.69
CA MET A 95 5.42 -18.97 -3.01
C MET A 95 5.85 -19.54 -1.66
N GLU A 96 7.16 -19.68 -1.47
CA GLU A 96 7.71 -20.06 -0.18
C GLU A 96 7.80 -18.85 0.77
N PRO A 97 7.40 -18.97 2.05
CA PRO A 97 7.44 -17.85 2.99
C PRO A 97 8.82 -17.19 3.15
N ALA A 98 9.89 -17.98 3.05
CA ALA A 98 11.26 -17.48 3.15
C ALA A 98 11.64 -16.60 1.94
N GLU A 99 11.22 -16.99 0.74
CA GLU A 99 11.45 -16.24 -0.49
C GLU A 99 10.65 -14.94 -0.49
N ALA A 100 9.37 -15.00 -0.08
CA ALA A 100 8.53 -13.82 0.06
C ALA A 100 9.11 -12.79 1.04
N LYS A 101 9.66 -13.25 2.17
CA LYS A 101 10.34 -12.39 3.14
C LYS A 101 11.60 -11.73 2.56
N ALA A 102 12.45 -12.50 1.87
CA ALA A 102 13.67 -11.98 1.26
C ALA A 102 13.35 -10.94 0.17
N ALA A 103 12.38 -11.26 -0.69
CA ALA A 103 11.94 -10.38 -1.76
C ALA A 103 11.29 -9.09 -1.24
N ALA A 104 10.46 -9.17 -0.20
CA ALA A 104 9.87 -8.00 0.45
C ALA A 104 10.95 -7.08 1.04
N ALA A 105 11.98 -7.63 1.69
CA ALA A 105 13.10 -6.83 2.21
C ALA A 105 13.86 -6.10 1.10
N ALA A 106 14.12 -6.76 -0.03
CA ALA A 106 14.73 -6.14 -1.20
C ALA A 106 13.83 -5.04 -1.80
N ALA A 107 12.52 -5.27 -1.86
CA ALA A 107 11.55 -4.28 -2.35
C ALA A 107 11.48 -3.04 -1.45
N VAL A 108 11.51 -3.20 -0.12
CA VAL A 108 11.60 -2.08 0.83
C VAL A 108 12.86 -1.26 0.61
N ALA A 109 14.02 -1.90 0.40
CA ALA A 109 15.26 -1.19 0.08
C ALA A 109 15.15 -0.42 -1.25
N GLN A 110 14.44 -0.97 -2.24
CA GLN A 110 14.18 -0.30 -3.52
C GLN A 110 13.27 0.92 -3.35
N LEU A 111 12.23 0.86 -2.50
CA LEU A 111 11.39 2.03 -2.18
C LEU A 111 12.26 3.20 -1.68
N VAL A 112 13.13 2.94 -0.69
CA VAL A 112 14.04 3.96 -0.15
C VAL A 112 14.99 4.49 -1.22
N ALA A 113 15.64 3.60 -1.97
CA ALA A 113 16.62 3.97 -2.99
C ALA A 113 16.02 4.80 -4.14
N THR A 114 14.72 4.65 -4.40
CA THR A 114 13.98 5.37 -5.45
C THR A 114 13.28 6.63 -4.93
N GLY A 115 13.56 7.06 -3.70
CA GLY A 115 13.05 8.32 -3.15
C GLY A 115 11.63 8.23 -2.57
N THR A 116 11.11 7.02 -2.34
CA THR A 116 9.89 6.84 -1.55
C THR A 116 10.18 7.19 -0.10
N THR A 117 9.29 7.96 0.53
CA THR A 117 9.38 8.33 1.95
C THR A 117 8.14 7.92 2.75
N GLY A 118 7.07 7.50 2.07
CA GLY A 118 5.92 6.86 2.70
C GLY A 118 5.33 5.77 1.83
N VAL A 119 4.84 4.70 2.46
CA VAL A 119 4.30 3.52 1.77
C VAL A 119 3.05 2.98 2.48
N GLY A 120 2.04 2.62 1.69
CA GLY A 120 0.89 1.82 2.11
C GLY A 120 1.00 0.40 1.56
N ASP A 121 1.26 -0.56 2.45
CA ASP A 121 1.39 -1.98 2.11
C ASP A 121 0.11 -2.75 2.47
N ILE A 122 -0.39 -3.54 1.52
CA ILE A 122 -1.50 -4.46 1.72
C ILE A 122 -0.94 -5.80 2.18
N ALA A 123 -1.14 -6.13 3.45
CA ALA A 123 -0.55 -7.31 4.05
C ALA A 123 -1.51 -8.51 4.00
N SER A 124 -1.47 -9.29 2.92
CA SER A 124 -2.13 -10.61 2.88
C SER A 124 -1.43 -11.60 3.83
N VAL A 125 -0.11 -11.47 3.97
CA VAL A 125 0.75 -12.20 4.92
C VAL A 125 1.74 -11.26 5.62
N ALA A 126 2.25 -11.62 6.80
CA ALA A 126 3.10 -10.76 7.62
C ALA A 126 4.61 -10.83 7.26
N VAL A 127 4.96 -10.78 5.97
CA VAL A 127 6.37 -10.93 5.52
C VAL A 127 7.10 -9.60 5.33
N ALA A 128 6.40 -8.55 4.90
CA ALA A 128 6.98 -7.23 4.64
C ALA A 128 7.07 -6.33 5.89
N GLN A 129 6.32 -6.65 6.95
CA GLN A 129 6.25 -5.84 8.17
C GLN A 129 7.63 -5.62 8.83
N PRO A 130 8.47 -6.64 9.12
CA PRO A 130 9.76 -6.40 9.75
C PRO A 130 10.70 -5.46 8.97
N PRO A 131 10.96 -5.66 7.65
CA PRO A 131 11.81 -4.73 6.91
C PRO A 131 11.19 -3.33 6.76
N LEU A 132 9.87 -3.21 6.60
CA LEU A 132 9.19 -1.91 6.55
C LEU A 132 9.45 -1.09 7.81
N LEU A 133 9.33 -1.69 8.98
CA LEU A 133 9.48 -1.00 10.26
C LEU A 133 10.94 -0.63 10.58
N ALA A 134 11.90 -1.31 9.96
CA ALA A 134 13.32 -0.98 10.05
C ALA A 134 13.79 0.04 9.00
N SER A 135 12.94 0.41 8.03
CA SER A 135 13.35 1.19 6.85
C SER A 135 13.49 2.69 7.06
N GLY A 136 12.89 3.24 8.13
CA GLY A 136 12.77 4.69 8.33
C GLY A 136 11.71 5.37 7.46
N LEU A 137 10.95 4.61 6.65
CA LEU A 137 9.78 5.11 5.92
C LEU A 137 8.62 5.44 6.87
N ARG A 138 7.72 6.32 6.43
CA ARG A 138 6.37 6.41 7.01
C ARG A 138 5.55 5.24 6.49
N VAL A 139 5.11 4.35 7.38
CA VAL A 139 4.51 3.09 6.98
C VAL A 139 3.03 3.06 7.35
N ARG A 140 2.18 2.69 6.38
CA ARG A 140 0.84 2.18 6.61
C ARG A 140 0.80 0.69 6.26
N ILE A 141 0.28 -0.13 7.15
CA ILE A 141 0.00 -1.55 6.89
C ILE A 141 -1.50 -1.75 6.96
N ASP A 142 -2.10 -2.16 5.83
CA ASP A 142 -3.49 -2.55 5.73
C ASP A 142 -3.58 -4.09 5.78
N VAL A 143 -4.08 -4.63 6.88
CA VAL A 143 -4.22 -6.09 7.03
C VAL A 143 -5.36 -6.57 6.12
N GLU A 144 -5.06 -7.48 5.20
CA GLU A 144 -6.03 -7.91 4.21
C GLU A 144 -7.09 -8.87 4.78
N LEU A 145 -8.34 -8.61 4.41
CA LEU A 145 -9.52 -9.38 4.72
C LEU A 145 -10.18 -9.84 3.41
N LEU A 146 -10.39 -11.15 3.30
CA LEU A 146 -11.05 -11.77 2.16
C LEU A 146 -11.82 -13.01 2.64
N ALA A 147 -13.14 -13.03 2.41
CA ALA A 147 -13.95 -14.25 2.46
C ALA A 147 -15.30 -14.02 1.76
N LEU A 148 -15.49 -14.68 0.62
CA LEU A 148 -16.75 -14.61 -0.12
C LEU A 148 -17.83 -15.50 0.50
N ASP A 149 -17.48 -16.65 1.07
CA ASP A 149 -18.43 -17.53 1.76
C ASP A 149 -18.97 -16.85 3.04
N PRO A 150 -20.28 -16.54 3.13
CA PRO A 150 -20.85 -15.90 4.32
C PRO A 150 -20.65 -16.72 5.60
N ALA A 151 -20.54 -18.05 5.51
CA ALA A 151 -20.30 -18.91 6.67
C ALA A 151 -18.90 -18.70 7.28
N ARG A 152 -17.96 -18.12 6.52
CA ARG A 152 -16.59 -17.84 6.97
C ARG A 152 -16.39 -16.41 7.48
N ALA A 153 -17.41 -15.55 7.42
CA ALA A 153 -17.28 -14.13 7.75
C ALA A 153 -16.73 -13.90 9.17
N ASP A 154 -17.30 -14.58 10.18
CA ASP A 154 -16.89 -14.41 11.58
C ASP A 154 -15.47 -14.91 11.84
N LEU A 155 -15.08 -16.03 11.22
CA LEU A 155 -13.72 -16.58 11.31
C LEU A 155 -12.70 -15.64 10.65
N ALA A 156 -13.02 -15.13 9.46
CA ALA A 156 -12.15 -14.21 8.73
C ALA A 156 -11.93 -12.90 9.52
N LEU A 157 -13.02 -12.34 10.07
CA LEU A 157 -12.93 -11.14 10.90
C LEU A 157 -12.16 -11.38 12.20
N GLY A 158 -12.33 -12.53 12.86
CA GLY A 158 -11.54 -12.90 14.04
C GLY A 158 -10.03 -12.92 13.74
N ARG A 159 -9.63 -13.59 12.64
CA ARG A 159 -8.23 -13.62 12.20
C ARG A 159 -7.67 -12.24 11.86
N LEU A 160 -8.48 -11.38 11.24
CA LEU A 160 -8.11 -9.98 10.99
C LEU A 160 -7.84 -9.26 12.31
N ALA A 161 -8.76 -9.35 13.27
CA ALA A 161 -8.65 -8.69 14.57
C ALA A 161 -7.40 -9.16 15.34
N ASP A 162 -7.14 -10.47 15.36
CA ASP A 162 -5.94 -11.04 15.99
C ASP A 162 -4.65 -10.49 15.37
N ARG A 163 -4.60 -10.39 14.03
CA ARG A 163 -3.43 -9.84 13.32
C ARG A 163 -3.24 -8.35 13.61
N VAL A 164 -4.32 -7.56 13.57
CA VAL A 164 -4.26 -6.13 13.91
C VAL A 164 -3.76 -5.94 15.34
N GLN A 165 -4.27 -6.72 16.29
CA GLN A 165 -3.83 -6.68 17.68
C GLN A 165 -2.36 -7.07 17.83
N ALA A 166 -1.92 -8.15 17.18
CA ALA A 166 -0.54 -8.60 17.24
C ALA A 166 0.45 -7.56 16.70
N ILE A 167 0.13 -6.91 15.58
CA ILE A 167 0.96 -5.85 14.99
C ILE A 167 0.99 -4.62 15.91
N THR A 168 -0.16 -4.24 16.47
CA THR A 168 -0.27 -3.10 17.41
C THR A 168 0.59 -3.34 18.65
N ALA A 169 0.50 -4.53 19.25
CA ALA A 169 1.25 -4.89 20.46
C ALA A 169 2.76 -4.95 20.21
N ALA A 170 3.20 -5.37 19.03
CA ALA A 170 4.61 -5.45 18.68
C ALA A 170 5.26 -4.08 18.41
N HIS A 171 4.48 -3.04 18.10
CA HIS A 171 5.00 -1.74 17.62
C HIS A 171 4.32 -0.52 18.26
N PRO A 172 4.42 -0.33 19.59
CA PRO A 172 3.73 0.76 20.29
C PRO A 172 4.26 2.17 19.99
N VAL A 173 5.46 2.31 19.40
CA VAL A 173 6.19 3.59 19.25
C VAL A 173 6.66 3.90 17.82
N ALA A 174 6.38 3.04 16.85
CA ALA A 174 6.82 3.26 15.46
C ALA A 174 5.89 4.26 14.73
N PRO A 175 6.37 4.98 13.69
CA PRO A 175 5.52 5.75 12.78
C PRO A 175 4.72 4.81 11.85
N LEU A 176 3.97 3.91 12.45
CA LEU A 176 3.14 2.89 11.82
C LEU A 176 1.68 3.30 11.95
N THR A 177 1.00 3.39 10.82
CA THR A 177 -0.47 3.45 10.77
C THR A 177 -1.02 2.08 10.40
N LEU A 178 -1.98 1.58 11.17
CA LEU A 178 -2.68 0.34 10.83
C LEU A 178 -4.02 0.62 10.16
N GLY A 179 -4.40 -0.27 9.26
CA GLY A 179 -5.69 -0.27 8.61
C GLY A 179 -6.13 -1.68 8.22
N VAL A 180 -7.25 -1.72 7.50
CA VAL A 180 -7.81 -2.94 6.94
C VAL A 180 -7.87 -2.78 5.44
N SER A 181 -7.42 -3.80 4.71
CA SER A 181 -7.70 -3.94 3.28
C SER A 181 -8.86 -4.92 3.13
N ALA A 182 -10.08 -4.43 2.90
CA ALA A 182 -11.15 -5.30 2.45
C ALA A 182 -10.91 -5.56 0.97
N HIS A 183 -10.47 -6.77 0.61
CA HIS A 183 -9.81 -7.04 -0.68
C HIS A 183 -10.53 -6.40 -1.89
N ALA A 184 -11.74 -6.83 -2.21
CA ALA A 184 -12.56 -6.27 -3.29
C ALA A 184 -14.05 -6.63 -3.11
N PRO A 185 -14.99 -5.85 -3.66
CA PRO A 185 -16.43 -6.14 -3.61
C PRO A 185 -16.77 -7.56 -4.07
N TYR A 186 -16.12 -8.07 -5.11
CA TYR A 186 -16.39 -9.41 -5.65
C TYR A 186 -15.78 -10.57 -4.83
N THR A 187 -15.11 -10.28 -3.70
CA THR A 187 -14.40 -11.28 -2.86
C THR A 187 -14.80 -11.25 -1.39
N LEU A 188 -15.70 -10.36 -1.01
CA LEU A 188 -16.27 -10.27 0.33
C LEU A 188 -17.78 -10.48 0.22
N SER A 189 -18.34 -11.30 1.13
CA SER A 189 -19.80 -11.37 1.28
C SER A 189 -20.36 -10.11 1.94
N ASP A 190 -21.63 -9.81 1.65
CA ASP A 190 -22.40 -8.76 2.34
C ASP A 190 -22.35 -8.93 3.87
N ARG A 191 -22.46 -10.18 4.35
CA ARG A 191 -22.31 -10.49 5.78
C ARG A 191 -20.94 -10.05 6.30
N LEU A 192 -19.86 -10.27 5.56
CA LEU A 192 -18.53 -9.86 6.00
C LEU A 192 -18.39 -8.33 6.01
N TRP A 193 -18.99 -7.62 5.05
CA TRP A 193 -19.08 -6.16 5.07
C TRP A 193 -19.79 -5.64 6.32
N ASP A 194 -20.95 -6.20 6.66
CA ASP A 194 -21.70 -5.82 7.87
C ASP A 194 -20.88 -6.04 9.14
N ARG A 195 -20.22 -7.20 9.23
CA ARG A 195 -19.38 -7.55 10.39
C ARG A 195 -18.16 -6.65 10.49
N LEU A 196 -17.50 -6.33 9.38
CA LEU A 196 -16.38 -5.39 9.34
C LEU A 196 -16.83 -3.99 9.75
N ALA A 197 -17.94 -3.49 9.21
CA ALA A 197 -18.50 -2.19 9.56
C ALA A 197 -18.84 -2.11 11.06
N ALA A 198 -19.41 -3.18 11.63
CA ALA A 198 -19.68 -3.27 13.05
C ALA A 198 -18.41 -3.25 13.91
N TRP A 199 -17.39 -4.02 13.53
CA TRP A 199 -16.12 -4.07 14.25
C TRP A 199 -15.38 -2.72 14.22
N ARG A 200 -15.39 -2.01 13.08
CA ARG A 200 -14.74 -0.70 12.92
C ARG A 200 -15.34 0.41 13.78
N ARG A 201 -16.60 0.28 14.25
CA ARG A 201 -17.17 1.26 15.21
C ARG A 201 -16.40 1.33 16.52
N GLY A 202 -15.75 0.23 16.93
CA GLY A 202 -14.88 0.19 18.12
C GLY A 202 -13.38 0.32 17.81
N HIS A 203 -13.00 0.37 16.53
CA HIS A 203 -11.61 0.33 16.08
C HIS A 203 -11.44 1.36 14.96
N PRO A 204 -10.97 2.60 15.26
CA PRO A 204 -10.86 3.69 14.29
C PRO A 204 -9.67 3.48 13.35
N VAL A 205 -9.73 2.43 12.54
CA VAL A 205 -8.73 2.08 11.53
C VAL A 205 -9.22 2.48 10.14
N GLY A 206 -8.29 2.91 9.29
CA GLY A 206 -8.58 3.24 7.89
C GLY A 206 -8.95 1.99 7.09
N LEU A 207 -9.65 2.18 5.97
CA LEU A 207 -10.10 1.12 5.09
C LEU A 207 -9.57 1.37 3.67
N THR A 208 -8.98 0.34 3.07
CA THR A 208 -8.55 0.31 1.67
C THR A 208 -9.31 -0.81 0.96
N VAL A 209 -9.74 -0.59 -0.29
CA VAL A 209 -10.55 -1.53 -1.07
C VAL A 209 -10.16 -1.40 -2.55
N HIS A 210 -9.92 -2.51 -3.25
CA HIS A 210 -9.89 -2.50 -4.73
C HIS A 210 -11.32 -2.43 -5.24
N VAL A 211 -11.63 -1.46 -6.10
CA VAL A 211 -13.00 -1.26 -6.61
C VAL A 211 -12.93 -0.91 -8.08
N ALA A 212 -13.79 -1.55 -8.87
CA ALA A 212 -13.89 -1.33 -10.31
C ALA A 212 -12.52 -1.46 -11.03
N GLU A 213 -11.74 -2.47 -10.65
CA GLU A 213 -10.42 -2.73 -11.21
C GLU A 213 -10.50 -3.28 -12.64
N SER A 214 -11.60 -3.95 -12.97
CA SER A 214 -11.79 -4.60 -14.28
C SER A 214 -13.22 -4.51 -14.81
N ASP A 215 -13.36 -4.62 -16.13
CA ASP A 215 -14.66 -4.76 -16.79
C ASP A 215 -15.42 -6.02 -16.33
N ALA A 216 -14.70 -7.07 -15.91
CA ALA A 216 -15.31 -8.28 -15.36
C ALA A 216 -15.96 -8.04 -13.99
N GLU A 217 -15.36 -7.18 -13.15
CA GLU A 217 -15.97 -6.71 -11.91
C GLU A 217 -17.20 -5.85 -12.21
N ILE A 218 -17.10 -4.93 -13.16
CA ILE A 218 -18.23 -4.09 -13.57
C ILE A 218 -19.39 -4.95 -14.09
N ALA A 219 -19.13 -5.95 -14.93
CA ALA A 219 -20.16 -6.85 -15.48
C ALA A 219 -20.88 -7.65 -14.38
N LEU A 220 -20.13 -8.13 -13.37
CA LEU A 220 -20.72 -8.81 -12.21
C LEU A 220 -21.75 -7.91 -11.51
N PHE A 221 -21.40 -6.66 -11.18
CA PHE A 221 -22.29 -5.78 -10.41
C PHE A 221 -23.38 -5.12 -11.26
N ALA A 222 -23.12 -4.87 -12.54
CA ALA A 222 -24.12 -4.29 -13.44
C ALA A 222 -25.15 -5.30 -13.93
N HIS A 223 -24.77 -6.57 -14.08
CA HIS A 223 -25.57 -7.56 -14.80
C HIS A 223 -25.68 -8.93 -14.11
N GLY A 224 -24.93 -9.17 -13.04
CA GLY A 224 -24.91 -10.46 -12.35
C GLY A 224 -24.27 -11.59 -13.15
N ASN A 225 -23.44 -11.26 -14.15
CA ASN A 225 -22.85 -12.23 -15.08
C ASN A 225 -21.40 -11.89 -15.43
N GLY A 226 -20.82 -12.62 -16.39
CA GLY A 226 -19.51 -12.33 -16.92
C GLY A 226 -18.39 -13.18 -16.32
N PRO A 227 -17.13 -12.91 -16.70
CA PRO A 227 -16.02 -13.83 -16.48
C PRO A 227 -15.75 -14.18 -15.02
N LEU A 228 -16.02 -13.27 -14.07
CA LEU A 228 -15.88 -13.58 -12.64
C LEU A 228 -16.86 -14.68 -12.19
N VAL A 229 -18.13 -14.56 -12.59
CA VAL A 229 -19.19 -15.53 -12.25
C VAL A 229 -18.99 -16.85 -12.99
N GLU A 230 -18.68 -16.77 -14.28
CA GLU A 230 -18.69 -17.93 -15.18
C GLU A 230 -17.40 -18.75 -15.09
N ARG A 231 -16.26 -18.12 -14.75
CA ARG A 231 -14.94 -18.76 -14.79
C ARG A 231 -14.21 -18.69 -13.46
N PHE A 232 -14.07 -17.49 -12.90
CA PHE A 232 -13.26 -17.32 -11.68
C PHE A 232 -13.86 -18.03 -10.46
N PHE A 233 -15.12 -17.74 -10.12
CA PHE A 233 -15.77 -18.32 -8.93
C PHE A 233 -15.82 -19.85 -8.96
N PRO A 234 -16.21 -20.53 -10.06
CA PRO A 234 -16.11 -21.98 -10.13
C PRO A 234 -14.68 -22.50 -9.90
N ALA A 235 -13.67 -21.87 -10.52
CA ALA A 235 -12.28 -22.31 -10.45
C ALA A 235 -11.67 -22.21 -9.04
N VAL A 236 -12.13 -21.26 -8.22
CA VAL A 236 -11.67 -21.11 -6.83
C VAL A 236 -12.59 -21.76 -5.79
N GLY A 237 -13.61 -22.53 -6.24
CA GLY A 237 -14.54 -23.24 -5.35
C GLY A 237 -15.61 -22.35 -4.72
N TRP A 238 -15.91 -21.21 -5.35
CA TRP A 238 -16.98 -20.29 -4.96
C TRP A 238 -18.23 -20.42 -5.84
N GLY A 239 -18.24 -21.38 -6.77
CA GLY A 239 -19.42 -21.69 -7.56
C GLY A 239 -20.61 -22.04 -6.68
N GLY A 240 -21.75 -21.38 -6.92
CA GLY A 240 -22.99 -21.58 -6.15
C GLY A 240 -23.07 -20.80 -4.83
N LEU A 241 -22.03 -20.06 -4.45
CA LEU A 241 -22.16 -19.07 -3.37
C LEU A 241 -23.05 -17.90 -3.84
N PRO A 242 -23.75 -17.23 -2.90
CA PRO A 242 -24.46 -15.99 -3.23
C PRO A 242 -23.51 -14.97 -3.84
N LEU A 243 -23.93 -14.33 -4.94
CA LEU A 243 -23.20 -13.21 -5.49
C LEU A 243 -23.24 -12.03 -4.51
N PRO A 244 -22.13 -11.28 -4.34
CA PRO A 244 -22.13 -10.09 -3.51
C PRO A 244 -23.01 -9.00 -4.14
N ALA A 245 -23.74 -8.25 -3.30
CA ALA A 245 -24.72 -7.27 -3.78
C ALA A 245 -24.10 -5.94 -4.22
N GLY A 246 -22.87 -5.64 -3.79
CA GLY A 246 -22.14 -4.40 -4.08
C GLY A 246 -22.19 -3.40 -2.94
#